data_AF-A0A7X9IET6-F1
#
_entry.id   AF-A0A7X9IET6-F1
#
_cell.length_a   1.000
_cell.length_b   1.000
_cell.length_c   1.000
_cell.angle_alpha   90.00
_cell.angle_beta   90.00
_cell.angle_gamma   90.00
#
_symmetry.space_group_name_H-M   'P 1'
#
loop_
_entity.id
_entity.type
_entity.pdbx_description
1 polymer ?
#
loop_
_entity_poly.entity_id
_entity_poly.type
_entity_poly.pdbx_seq_one_letter_code
_entity_poly.pdbx_strand_id
1 'polypeptide(L)'
;VMRPIAKQGRPSKLYAMKRFNGKQHIDLQNIGPFGGMYLPYNLPTYYLTGNADLAAKTEMGKSMMARMYGWMFKVYLMDKFMAFMDVDGWHGGAYDDARNLRQVEPRWIPTDAALEISHAIRKNGALTCDRCHSPSGVLDFKALGYDDAEAASLQEPRM
;
A
#
# COMPACT_ATOMS: atom_id res chain seq x y z
N VAL A 1 -5.85 -11.60 -10.49
CA VAL A 1 -5.83 -13.08 -10.25
C VAL A 1 -4.76 -13.37 -9.22
N MET A 2 -5.04 -14.12 -8.14
CA MET A 2 -4.02 -14.45 -7.12
C MET A 2 -2.79 -15.12 -7.76
N ARG A 3 -1.58 -14.72 -7.32
CA ARG A 3 -0.30 -15.17 -7.88
C ARG A 3 -0.17 -16.70 -7.90
N PRO A 4 0.57 -17.30 -8.86
CA PRO A 4 0.81 -18.75 -8.95
C PRO A 4 1.34 -19.42 -7.66
N ILE A 5 2.04 -18.68 -6.80
CA ILE A 5 2.49 -19.16 -5.48
C ILE A 5 1.31 -19.48 -4.54
N ALA A 6 0.21 -18.74 -4.62
CA ALA A 6 -1.01 -19.07 -3.87
C ALA A 6 -1.62 -20.41 -4.32
N LYS A 7 -1.38 -20.82 -5.58
CA LYS A 7 -1.80 -22.12 -6.11
C LYS A 7 -0.91 -23.29 -5.68
N GLN A 8 0.26 -23.03 -5.05
CA GLN A 8 1.17 -24.08 -4.57
C GLN A 8 0.70 -24.74 -3.26
N GLY A 9 -0.55 -24.51 -2.84
CA GLY A 9 -1.22 -25.33 -1.83
C GLY A 9 -0.96 -24.95 -0.38
N ARG A 10 -0.32 -23.81 -0.09
CA ARG A 10 -0.33 -23.27 1.28
C ARG A 10 -1.70 -22.64 1.55
N PRO A 11 -2.49 -23.17 2.50
CA PRO A 11 -3.78 -22.58 2.81
C PRO A 11 -3.58 -21.18 3.38
N SER A 12 -4.35 -20.22 2.86
CA SER A 12 -4.47 -18.88 3.45
C SER A 12 -4.92 -18.99 4.90
N LYS A 13 -4.37 -18.14 5.77
CA LYS A 13 -4.75 -18.02 7.18
C LYS A 13 -5.11 -16.58 7.50
N LEU A 14 -5.74 -16.38 8.65
CA LEU A 14 -5.95 -15.05 9.21
C LEU A 14 -4.62 -14.52 9.75
N TYR A 15 -4.22 -13.33 9.30
CA TYR A 15 -3.03 -12.62 9.78
C TYR A 15 -3.44 -11.24 10.31
N ALA A 16 -2.74 -10.80 11.36
CA ALA A 16 -2.89 -9.44 11.85
C ALA A 16 -2.10 -8.47 10.97
N MET A 17 -2.80 -7.51 10.39
CA MET A 17 -2.22 -6.51 9.49
C MET A 17 -2.45 -5.11 10.06
N LYS A 18 -1.39 -4.30 10.15
CA LYS A 18 -1.50 -2.86 10.41
C LYS A 18 -1.81 -2.16 9.10
N ARG A 19 -3.02 -1.62 9.00
CA ARG A 19 -3.39 -0.72 7.92
C ARG A 19 -2.67 0.61 8.09
N PHE A 20 -2.19 1.17 7.00
CA PHE A 20 -1.76 2.56 6.94
C PHE A 20 -2.66 3.29 5.97
N ASN A 21 -2.87 4.57 6.25
CA ASN A 21 -3.60 5.45 5.36
C ASN A 21 -2.88 6.79 5.34
N GLY A 22 -2.94 7.46 4.20
CA GLY A 22 -2.29 8.74 3.96
C GLY A 22 -2.69 9.26 2.60
N LYS A 23 -2.56 10.57 2.40
CA LYS A 23 -2.77 11.20 1.10
C LYS A 23 -1.42 11.62 0.55
N GLN A 24 -1.10 11.19 -0.66
CA GLN A 24 0.19 11.49 -1.30
C GLN A 24 -0.01 11.82 -2.77
N HIS A 25 0.84 12.70 -3.30
CA HIS A 25 0.89 12.98 -4.73
C HIS A 25 1.30 11.72 -5.51
N ILE A 26 0.48 11.36 -6.49
CA ILE A 26 0.69 10.21 -7.38
C ILE A 26 0.87 10.73 -8.80
N ASP A 27 1.94 10.30 -9.47
CA ASP A 27 2.09 10.43 -10.92
C ASP A 27 1.12 9.46 -11.60
N LEU A 28 0.16 10.03 -12.34
CA LEU A 28 -0.90 9.29 -13.01
C LEU A 28 -0.44 8.62 -14.30
N GLN A 29 0.78 8.93 -14.76
CA GLN A 29 1.35 8.42 -15.99
C GLN A 29 2.19 7.15 -15.76
N ASN A 30 2.52 6.85 -14.50
CA ASN A 30 3.27 5.66 -14.11
C ASN A 30 2.49 4.87 -13.06
N ILE A 31 2.12 3.64 -13.38
CA ILE A 31 1.53 2.73 -12.40
C ILE A 31 2.65 2.09 -11.59
N GLY A 32 2.64 2.37 -10.27
CA GLY A 32 3.58 1.78 -9.32
C GLY A 32 3.00 0.53 -8.65
N PRO A 33 3.75 -0.13 -7.76
CA PRO A 33 3.33 -1.35 -7.05
C PRO A 33 2.06 -1.18 -6.19
N PHE A 34 1.61 0.06 -5.97
CA PHE A 34 0.45 0.42 -5.17
C PHE A 34 -0.57 1.25 -5.97
N GLY A 35 -0.70 0.99 -7.27
CA GLY A 35 -1.68 1.67 -8.15
C GLY A 35 -1.25 3.03 -8.70
N GLY A 36 0.00 3.46 -8.44
CA GLY A 36 0.58 4.68 -8.96
C GLY A 36 1.97 4.97 -8.40
N MET A 37 2.75 5.83 -9.08
CA MET A 37 4.06 6.22 -8.59
C MET A 37 3.95 7.39 -7.60
N TYR A 38 4.38 7.17 -6.36
CA TYR A 38 4.37 8.21 -5.34
C TYR A 38 5.49 9.22 -5.53
N LEU A 39 5.15 10.51 -5.49
CA LEU A 39 6.14 11.57 -5.43
C LEU A 39 6.68 11.70 -4.00
N PRO A 40 8.00 11.71 -3.80
CA PRO A 40 8.60 11.96 -2.50
C PRO A 40 8.42 13.43 -2.12
N TYR A 41 8.38 13.72 -0.82
CA TYR A 41 8.27 15.09 -0.30
C TYR A 41 9.56 15.53 0.35
N ASN A 42 9.88 16.80 0.16
CA ASN A 42 10.91 17.45 0.94
C ASN A 42 10.36 17.76 2.34
N LEU A 43 10.67 16.91 3.32
CA LEU A 43 10.18 17.06 4.69
C LEU A 43 10.53 18.42 5.32
N PRO A 44 11.75 18.97 5.15
CA PRO A 44 12.05 20.32 5.63
C PRO A 44 11.10 21.38 5.06
N THR A 45 10.91 21.44 3.74
CA THR A 45 9.95 22.36 3.11
C THR A 45 8.54 22.15 3.64
N TYR A 46 8.09 20.90 3.75
CA TYR A 46 6.75 20.60 4.24
C TYR A 46 6.55 21.07 5.68
N TYR A 47 7.48 20.80 6.60
CA TYR A 47 7.36 21.21 8.00
C TYR A 47 7.48 22.71 8.21
N LEU A 48 8.24 23.41 7.38
CA LEU A 48 8.37 24.87 7.46
C LEU A 48 7.18 25.61 6.86
N THR A 49 6.57 25.08 5.80
CA THR A 49 5.57 25.82 5.01
C THR A 49 4.16 25.27 5.11
N GLY A 50 4.00 24.01 5.52
CA GLY A 50 2.74 23.27 5.45
C GLY A 50 2.26 22.97 4.03
N ASN A 51 3.02 23.32 2.99
CA ASN A 51 2.59 23.22 1.60
C ASN A 51 3.11 21.93 0.94
N ALA A 52 2.20 20.97 0.74
CA ALA A 52 2.51 19.67 0.16
C ALA A 52 2.97 19.76 -1.31
N ASP A 53 2.35 20.63 -2.11
CA ASP A 53 2.68 20.82 -3.53
C ASP A 53 4.10 21.38 -3.68
N LEU A 54 4.43 22.37 -2.87
CA LEU A 54 5.77 22.95 -2.84
C LEU A 54 6.79 21.90 -2.41
N ALA A 55 6.49 21.11 -1.37
CA ALA A 55 7.38 20.06 -0.89
C ALA A 55 7.63 18.96 -1.95
N ALA A 56 6.60 18.57 -2.70
CA ALA A 56 6.71 17.63 -3.81
C ALA A 56 7.55 18.22 -4.96
N LYS A 57 7.26 19.45 -5.40
CA LYS A 57 8.03 20.15 -6.43
C LYS A 57 9.50 20.31 -6.05
N THR A 58 9.78 20.70 -4.80
CA THR A 58 11.15 20.85 -4.28
C THR A 58 11.91 19.53 -4.35
N GLU A 59 11.30 18.43 -3.92
CA GLU A 59 11.97 17.13 -3.92
C GLU A 59 12.19 16.60 -5.33
N MET A 60 11.19 16.75 -6.21
CA MET A 60 11.31 16.41 -7.62
C MET A 60 12.37 17.24 -8.36
N GLY A 61 12.78 18.39 -7.82
CA GLY A 61 13.88 19.18 -8.37
C GLY A 61 15.28 18.58 -8.18
N LYS A 62 15.43 17.54 -7.36
CA LYS A 62 16.74 16.91 -7.11
C LYS A 62 17.20 16.06 -8.30
N SER A 63 18.50 16.06 -8.57
CA SER A 63 19.10 15.31 -9.68
C SER A 63 18.85 13.80 -9.63
N MET A 64 18.68 13.24 -8.42
CA MET A 64 18.33 11.83 -8.26
C MET A 64 16.95 11.50 -8.85
N MET A 65 15.98 12.42 -8.76
CA MET A 65 14.64 12.20 -9.31
C MET A 65 14.69 12.17 -10.84
N ALA A 66 15.42 13.09 -11.46
CA ALA A 66 15.65 13.03 -12.91
C ALA A 66 16.29 11.69 -13.35
N ARG A 67 17.24 11.17 -12.57
CA ARG A 67 17.86 9.86 -12.84
C ARG A 67 16.88 8.70 -12.70
N MET A 68 15.97 8.76 -11.73
CA MET A 68 14.95 7.73 -11.50
C MET A 68 13.98 7.59 -12.68
N TYR A 69 13.68 8.69 -13.38
CA TYR A 69 12.89 8.66 -14.61
C TYR A 69 13.75 8.41 -15.87
N GLY A 70 15.07 8.42 -15.72
CA GLY A 70 16.02 8.28 -16.82
C GLY A 70 16.24 6.83 -17.29
N TRP A 71 16.82 6.71 -18.48
CA TRP A 71 17.13 5.45 -19.17
C TRP A 71 17.85 4.41 -18.29
N MET A 72 18.90 4.82 -17.57
CA MET A 72 19.70 3.88 -16.78
C MET A 72 18.88 3.21 -15.67
N PHE A 73 18.00 3.96 -15.00
CA PHE A 73 17.18 3.40 -13.94
C PHE A 73 16.05 2.52 -14.52
N LYS A 74 15.50 2.92 -15.67
CA LYS A 74 14.52 2.12 -16.41
C LYS A 74 15.05 0.71 -16.71
N VAL A 75 16.21 0.62 -17.37
CA VAL A 75 16.76 -0.67 -17.83
C VAL A 75 17.21 -1.56 -16.68
N TYR A 76 17.88 -1.00 -15.67
CA TYR A 76 18.51 -1.82 -14.63
C TYR A 76 17.57 -2.18 -13.48
N LEU A 77 16.62 -1.32 -13.13
CA LEU A 77 15.78 -1.51 -11.94
C LEU A 77 14.30 -1.53 -12.25
N MET A 78 13.76 -0.57 -13.02
CA MET A 78 12.31 -0.47 -13.18
C MET A 78 11.72 -1.50 -14.11
N ASP A 79 12.29 -1.79 -15.28
CA ASP A 79 11.64 -2.74 -16.21
C ASP A 79 11.55 -4.15 -15.59
N LYS A 80 12.59 -4.60 -14.87
CA LYS A 80 12.54 -5.87 -14.12
C LYS A 80 11.58 -5.82 -12.94
N PHE A 81 11.56 -4.72 -12.19
CA PHE A 81 10.68 -4.56 -11.03
C PHE A 81 9.20 -4.45 -11.44
N MET A 82 8.90 -3.65 -12.47
CA MET A 82 7.57 -3.51 -13.07
C MET A 82 7.09 -4.83 -13.64
N ALA A 83 7.93 -5.58 -14.37
CA ALA A 83 7.58 -6.92 -14.85
C ALA A 83 7.26 -7.90 -13.71
N PHE A 84 8.03 -7.86 -12.61
CA PHE A 84 7.72 -8.67 -11.42
C PHE A 84 6.38 -8.32 -10.78
N MET A 85 5.99 -7.05 -10.87
CA MET A 85 4.74 -6.49 -10.36
C MET A 85 3.58 -6.59 -11.37
N ASP A 86 3.78 -7.18 -12.55
CA ASP A 86 2.77 -7.32 -13.61
C ASP A 86 2.27 -5.97 -14.15
N VAL A 87 3.20 -5.03 -14.36
CA VAL A 87 2.95 -3.69 -14.90
C VAL A 87 3.56 -3.54 -16.29
N ASP A 88 2.78 -3.01 -17.24
CA ASP A 88 3.11 -2.90 -18.67
C ASP A 88 4.36 -2.05 -18.98
N GLY A 89 4.77 -1.16 -18.08
CA GLY A 89 6.07 -0.50 -18.17
C GLY A 89 6.17 0.84 -17.45
N TRP A 90 7.36 1.44 -17.55
CA TRP A 90 7.70 2.73 -16.98
C TRP A 90 7.87 3.82 -18.05
N HIS A 91 7.12 4.92 -17.93
CA HIS A 91 7.13 6.09 -18.79
C HIS A 91 8.15 7.15 -18.31
N GLY A 92 9.39 7.04 -18.79
CA GLY A 92 10.47 7.96 -18.42
C GLY A 92 10.23 9.43 -18.83
N GLY A 93 9.42 9.66 -19.87
CA GLY A 93 9.04 11.01 -20.32
C GLY A 93 8.12 11.78 -19.36
N ALA A 94 7.58 11.11 -18.33
CA ALA A 94 6.65 11.74 -17.38
C ALA A 94 7.37 12.70 -16.40
N TYR A 95 8.70 12.70 -16.36
CA TYR A 95 9.45 13.46 -15.34
C TYR A 95 9.12 14.95 -15.32
N ASP A 96 9.10 15.59 -16.48
CA ASP A 96 8.87 17.04 -16.55
C ASP A 96 7.45 17.40 -16.10
N ASP A 97 6.48 16.53 -16.37
CA ASP A 97 5.12 16.69 -15.87
C ASP A 97 5.06 16.45 -14.36
N ALA A 98 5.62 15.34 -13.87
CA ALA A 98 5.66 15.02 -12.45
C ALA A 98 6.35 16.11 -11.62
N ARG A 99 7.49 16.63 -12.10
CA ARG A 99 8.24 17.72 -11.47
C ARG A 99 7.45 19.01 -11.38
N ASN A 100 6.60 19.28 -12.36
CA ASN A 100 5.78 20.48 -12.41
C ASN A 100 4.36 20.26 -11.85
N LEU A 101 4.08 19.07 -11.30
CA LEU A 101 2.75 18.63 -10.83
C LEU A 101 1.68 18.68 -11.93
N ARG A 102 2.05 18.38 -13.17
CA ARG A 102 1.10 18.09 -14.26
C ARG A 102 0.86 16.58 -14.29
N GLN A 103 -0.39 16.16 -14.48
CA GLN A 103 -0.77 14.74 -14.40
C GLN A 103 -0.37 14.09 -13.06
N VAL A 104 -0.40 14.88 -11.98
CA VAL A 104 -0.13 14.45 -10.62
C VAL A 104 -1.31 14.87 -9.74
N GLU A 105 -1.81 13.95 -8.93
CA GLU A 105 -2.91 14.24 -8.00
C GLU A 105 -2.60 13.70 -6.61
N PRO A 106 -2.98 14.44 -5.54
CA PRO A 106 -2.95 13.90 -4.20
C PRO A 106 -4.11 12.91 -4.05
N ARG A 107 -3.79 11.61 -3.95
CA ARG A 107 -4.77 10.55 -3.76
C ARG A 107 -4.54 9.85 -2.43
N TRP A 108 -5.61 9.26 -1.90
CA TRP A 108 -5.49 8.34 -0.78
C TRP A 108 -4.65 7.14 -1.23
N ILE A 109 -3.65 6.79 -0.44
CA ILE A 109 -2.87 5.58 -0.61
C ILE A 109 -3.86 4.42 -0.61
N PRO A 110 -3.89 3.59 -1.66
CA PRO A 110 -4.71 2.39 -1.66
C PRO A 110 -4.43 1.55 -0.40
N THR A 111 -5.51 1.15 0.29
CA THR A 111 -5.42 0.39 1.55
C THR A 111 -5.11 -1.09 1.32
N ASP A 112 -4.81 -1.48 0.09
CA ASP A 112 -4.28 -2.78 -0.30
C ASP A 112 -2.83 -2.97 0.20
N ALA A 113 -2.17 -1.87 0.59
CA ALA A 113 -0.89 -1.88 1.23
C ALA A 113 -1.06 -1.92 2.76
N ALA A 114 -0.61 -2.99 3.39
CA ALA A 114 -0.65 -3.18 4.84
C ALA A 114 0.64 -3.84 5.33
N LEU A 115 1.00 -3.62 6.60
CA LEU A 115 2.18 -4.21 7.22
C LEU A 115 1.76 -5.37 8.12
N GLU A 116 2.32 -6.56 7.90
CA GLU A 116 2.10 -7.69 8.79
C GLU A 116 2.65 -7.40 10.19
N ILE A 117 1.88 -7.73 11.22
CA ILE A 117 2.31 -7.63 12.61
C ILE A 117 2.89 -8.98 13.03
N SER A 118 4.20 -9.13 12.93
CA SER A 118 4.91 -10.38 13.28
C SER A 118 5.75 -10.30 14.56
N HIS A 119 5.75 -9.14 15.25
CA HIS A 119 6.50 -8.90 16.49
C HIS A 119 5.56 -8.46 17.63
N ALA A 120 6.11 -8.29 18.84
CA ALA A 120 5.39 -7.90 20.05
C ALA A 120 4.34 -8.93 20.54
N ILE A 121 4.68 -10.23 20.44
CA ILE A 121 3.86 -11.33 20.95
C ILE A 121 3.76 -11.24 22.47
N ARG A 122 2.53 -11.36 23.01
CA ARG A 122 2.27 -11.33 24.45
C ARG A 122 1.44 -12.54 24.85
N LYS A 123 1.81 -13.17 25.98
CA LYS A 123 1.02 -14.24 26.61
C LYS A 123 -0.22 -13.65 27.30
N ASN A 124 -0.01 -12.64 28.14
CA ASN A 124 -1.09 -11.96 28.83
C ASN A 124 -1.78 -10.99 27.84
N GLY A 125 -3.10 -11.13 27.69
CA GLY A 125 -3.87 -10.40 26.68
C GLY A 125 -3.93 -11.08 25.30
N ALA A 126 -3.54 -12.36 25.20
CA ALA A 126 -3.85 -13.16 24.03
C ALA A 126 -5.38 -13.21 23.81
N LEU A 127 -5.81 -13.19 22.55
CA LEU A 127 -7.22 -13.27 22.20
C LEU A 127 -7.81 -14.61 22.67
N THR A 128 -8.89 -14.54 23.43
CA THR A 128 -9.69 -15.68 23.89
C THR A 128 -10.89 -15.89 22.98
N CYS A 129 -11.61 -17.02 23.17
CA CYS A 129 -12.74 -17.41 22.33
C CYS A 129 -13.78 -16.29 22.19
N ASP A 130 -14.19 -15.68 23.30
CA ASP A 130 -15.14 -14.57 23.41
C ASP A 130 -14.68 -13.28 22.70
N ARG A 131 -13.37 -13.04 22.62
CA ARG A 131 -12.79 -11.88 21.92
C ARG A 131 -12.85 -12.02 20.41
N CYS A 132 -12.95 -13.24 19.89
CA CYS A 132 -13.18 -13.52 18.48
C CYS A 132 -14.66 -13.77 18.17
N HIS A 133 -15.34 -14.52 19.05
CA HIS A 133 -16.72 -14.97 18.92
C HIS A 133 -17.64 -14.16 19.84
N SER A 134 -17.95 -12.95 19.41
CA SER A 134 -19.00 -12.11 20.02
C SER A 134 -19.50 -11.10 18.98
N PRO A 135 -20.66 -10.46 19.19
CA PRO A 135 -21.13 -9.38 18.32
C PRO A 135 -20.15 -8.20 18.22
N SER A 136 -19.29 -8.04 19.22
CA SER A 136 -18.22 -7.04 19.29
C SER A 136 -16.81 -7.66 19.18
N GLY A 137 -16.70 -8.85 18.58
CA GLY A 137 -15.44 -9.55 18.40
C GLY A 137 -14.48 -8.82 17.46
N VAL A 138 -13.21 -9.20 17.48
CA VAL A 138 -12.17 -8.55 16.65
C VAL A 138 -12.20 -8.96 15.17
N LEU A 139 -13.00 -9.97 14.81
CA LEU A 139 -13.12 -10.48 13.45
C LEU A 139 -14.42 -10.01 12.79
N ASP A 140 -14.30 -9.45 11.58
CA ASP A 140 -15.42 -9.18 10.69
C ASP A 140 -15.62 -10.38 9.76
N PHE A 141 -16.43 -11.35 10.18
CA PHE A 141 -16.64 -12.59 9.43
C PHE A 141 -17.26 -12.35 8.04
N LYS A 142 -18.13 -11.34 7.89
CA LYS A 142 -18.67 -11.00 6.57
C LYS A 142 -17.58 -10.48 5.64
N ALA A 143 -16.72 -9.58 6.12
CA ALA A 143 -15.58 -9.09 5.33
C ALA A 143 -14.54 -10.17 5.03
N LEU A 144 -14.46 -11.22 5.85
CA LEU A 144 -13.63 -12.40 5.60
C LEU A 144 -14.24 -13.38 4.59
N GLY A 145 -15.50 -13.19 4.19
CA GLY A 145 -16.17 -13.98 3.15
C GLY A 145 -16.97 -15.17 3.66
N TYR A 146 -17.25 -15.24 4.97
CA TYR A 146 -18.21 -16.21 5.52
C TYR A 146 -19.64 -15.82 5.12
N ASP A 147 -20.52 -16.80 4.94
CA ASP A 147 -21.92 -16.52 4.63
C ASP A 147 -22.69 -15.95 5.84
N ASP A 148 -23.93 -15.48 5.62
CA ASP A 148 -24.72 -14.84 6.67
C ASP A 148 -25.03 -15.76 7.86
N ALA A 149 -25.26 -17.05 7.61
CA ALA A 149 -25.60 -18.02 8.65
C ALA A 149 -24.35 -18.41 9.46
N GLU A 150 -23.24 -18.62 8.79
CA GLU A 150 -21.94 -18.88 9.40
C GLU A 150 -21.46 -17.68 10.20
N ALA A 151 -21.53 -16.47 9.64
CA ALA A 151 -21.14 -15.24 10.33
C ALA A 151 -21.95 -15.04 11.62
N ALA A 152 -23.27 -15.26 11.58
CA ALA A 152 -24.12 -15.18 12.77
C ALA A 152 -23.70 -16.22 13.83
N SER A 153 -23.52 -17.49 13.43
CA SER A 153 -23.06 -18.57 14.31
C SER A 153 -21.67 -18.32 14.91
N LEU A 154 -20.77 -17.70 14.14
CA LEU A 154 -19.43 -17.36 14.60
C LEU A 154 -19.41 -16.14 15.51
N GLN A 155 -20.47 -15.31 15.53
CA GLN A 155 -20.61 -14.19 16.45
C GLN A 155 -21.26 -14.58 17.79
N GLU A 156 -21.72 -15.82 17.94
CA GLU A 156 -22.23 -16.34 19.21
C GLU A 156 -21.10 -16.59 20.22
N PRO A 157 -21.25 -16.20 21.49
CA PRO A 157 -20.27 -16.47 22.54
C PRO A 157 -19.90 -17.95 22.65
N ARG A 158 -18.60 -18.24 22.58
CA ARG A 158 -18.06 -19.57 22.85
C ARG A 158 -17.41 -19.58 24.22
N MET A 159 -18.10 -20.17 25.20
CA MET A 159 -17.57 -20.46 26.54
C MET A 159 -16.54 -21.58 26.50
#